data_AF-A0A9E6JU07-F1
#
_entry.id   AF-A0A9E6JU07-F1
#
_cell.length_a   1.000
_cell.length_b   1.000
_cell.length_c   1.000
_cell.angle_alpha   90.00
_cell.angle_beta   90.00
_cell.angle_gamma   90.00
#
_symmetry.space_group_name_H-M   'P 1'
#
loop_
_entity.id
_entity.type
_entity.pdbx_description
1 polymer ?
#
loop_
_entity_poly.entity_id
_entity_poly.type
_entity_poly.pdbx_seq_one_letter_code
_entity_poly.pdbx_strand_id
1 'polypeptide(L)'
;MIIYINDKPCETKVGDLLLSVAQQHKSHIGYICGGNGICQSCFVYVKEGAECLSDPGEEEKTFISARLLNEGGRLACRTIIKKEGRISVLSRAENLRRIVVGLNVPGFITYARTIGYNVVNQLPGGAVNVFTRVRDGRINPAKTLGKIGDGLGHASLLVMHTFLETFPFMQGPATMASEGFNGIADTASKAICSLPVLSTIVCRKNEADKLPLVETIKITTK
;
A
#
# COMPACT_ATOMS: atom_id res chain seq x y z
N MET A 1 -22.14 6.05 3.02
CA MET A 1 -22.17 6.65 1.66
C MET A 1 -21.22 5.89 0.74
N ILE A 2 -21.34 6.06 -0.58
CA ILE A 2 -20.44 5.45 -1.56
C ILE A 2 -19.59 6.55 -2.21
N ILE A 3 -18.28 6.29 -2.33
CA ILE A 3 -17.34 7.12 -3.09
C ILE A 3 -16.67 6.28 -4.17
N TYR A 4 -16.04 6.94 -5.14
CA TYR A 4 -15.34 6.25 -6.23
C TYR A 4 -13.83 6.47 -6.11
N ILE A 5 -13.07 5.39 -6.00
CA ILE A 5 -11.60 5.40 -6.00
C ILE A 5 -11.14 4.58 -7.19
N ASN A 6 -10.52 5.23 -8.19
CA ASN A 6 -10.16 4.60 -9.46
C ASN A 6 -11.38 3.92 -10.13
N ASP A 7 -12.51 4.62 -10.17
CA ASP A 7 -13.82 4.14 -10.65
C ASP A 7 -14.42 2.94 -9.88
N LYS A 8 -13.74 2.43 -8.85
CA LYS A 8 -14.28 1.38 -7.97
C LYS A 8 -15.16 2.01 -6.88
N PRO A 9 -16.43 1.60 -6.75
CA PRO A 9 -17.29 2.04 -5.66
C PRO A 9 -16.75 1.51 -4.33
N CYS A 10 -16.65 2.39 -3.34
CA CYS A 10 -16.14 2.09 -2.00
C CYS A 10 -17.11 2.65 -0.96
N GLU A 11 -17.54 1.81 -0.02
CA GLU A 11 -18.38 2.23 1.09
C GLU A 11 -17.55 3.00 2.13
N THR A 12 -18.13 4.04 2.71
CA THR A 12 -17.42 4.86 3.69
C THR A 12 -18.38 5.63 4.57
N LYS A 13 -17.85 6.21 5.65
CA LYS A 13 -18.53 7.07 6.61
C LYS A 13 -17.81 8.41 6.69
N VAL A 14 -18.56 9.46 7.01
CA VAL A 14 -17.98 10.76 7.36
C VAL A 14 -17.03 10.57 8.55
N GLY A 15 -15.85 11.17 8.45
CA GLY A 15 -14.74 11.00 9.40
C GLY A 15 -13.64 10.05 8.92
N ASP A 16 -13.90 9.20 7.93
CA ASP A 16 -12.88 8.30 7.38
C ASP A 16 -11.79 9.05 6.62
N LEU A 17 -10.57 8.52 6.66
CA LEU A 17 -9.48 8.92 5.77
C LEU A 17 -9.64 8.24 4.42
N LEU A 18 -9.41 8.98 3.32
CA LEU A 18 -9.44 8.42 1.97
C LEU A 18 -8.54 7.19 1.82
N LEU A 19 -7.34 7.21 2.42
CA LEU A 19 -6.43 6.06 2.38
C LEU A 19 -7.03 4.83 3.09
N SER A 20 -7.68 5.00 4.24
CA SER A 20 -8.28 3.90 4.98
C SER A 20 -9.40 3.23 4.18
N VAL A 21 -10.25 4.03 3.53
CA VAL A 21 -11.31 3.53 2.63
C VAL A 21 -10.71 2.71 1.50
N ALA A 22 -9.65 3.21 0.86
CA ALA A 22 -8.96 2.50 -0.21
C ALA A 22 -8.37 1.14 0.23
N GLN A 23 -7.76 1.09 1.42
CA GLN A 23 -7.18 -0.14 2.00
C GLN A 23 -8.25 -1.19 2.34
N GLN A 24 -9.41 -0.75 2.85
CA GLN A 24 -10.55 -1.62 3.15
C GLN A 24 -11.11 -2.25 1.88
N HIS A 25 -11.29 -1.44 0.83
CA HIS A 25 -11.93 -1.87 -0.42
C HIS A 25 -10.97 -2.43 -1.46
N LYS A 26 -9.69 -2.57 -1.12
CA LYS A 26 -8.63 -2.98 -2.06
C LYS A 26 -8.64 -2.12 -3.33
N SER A 27 -8.90 -0.81 -3.16
CA SER A 27 -8.78 0.14 -4.26
C SER A 27 -7.37 0.72 -4.26
N HIS A 28 -6.70 0.66 -5.40
CA HIS A 28 -5.26 0.89 -5.48
C HIS A 28 -4.88 2.37 -5.29
N ILE A 29 -4.41 2.70 -4.09
CA ILE A 29 -3.69 3.93 -3.75
C ILE A 29 -2.37 3.49 -3.10
N GLY A 30 -1.24 4.11 -3.45
CA GLY A 30 0.05 3.78 -2.82
C GLY A 30 0.14 4.30 -1.37
N TYR A 31 0.93 3.65 -0.52
CA TYR A 31 1.11 4.12 0.88
C TYR A 31 2.42 3.60 1.50
N ILE A 32 3.54 3.81 0.81
CA ILE A 32 4.87 3.29 1.18
C ILE A 32 5.24 3.62 2.64
N CYS A 33 4.90 4.81 3.13
CA CYS A 33 5.19 5.22 4.52
C CYS A 33 4.15 4.77 5.55
N GLY A 34 3.17 3.93 5.19
CA GLY A 34 2.08 3.50 6.07
C GLY A 34 1.14 4.64 6.51
N GLY A 35 1.01 5.68 5.67
CA GLY A 35 0.11 6.81 5.96
C GLY A 35 0.60 7.76 7.06
N ASN A 36 1.92 7.95 7.20
CA ASN A 36 2.52 8.88 8.16
C ASN A 36 2.64 10.34 7.69
N GLY A 37 2.25 10.64 6.45
CA GLY A 37 2.35 12.00 5.91
C GLY A 37 3.80 12.48 5.74
N ILE A 38 4.69 11.57 5.34
CA ILE A 38 6.13 11.84 5.11
C ILE A 38 6.59 11.51 3.68
N CYS A 39 5.67 11.05 2.82
CA CYS A 39 5.93 10.76 1.42
C CYS A 39 4.69 11.08 0.57
N GLN A 40 4.83 10.98 -0.76
CA GLN A 40 3.77 11.29 -1.72
C GLN A 40 3.15 10.05 -2.38
N SER A 41 3.44 8.84 -1.90
CA SER A 41 2.93 7.61 -2.54
C SER A 41 1.40 7.49 -2.52
N CYS A 42 0.74 8.12 -1.53
CA CYS A 42 -0.73 8.17 -1.41
C CYS A 42 -1.38 9.34 -2.15
N PHE A 43 -0.65 9.96 -3.07
CA PHE A 43 -1.17 11.08 -3.84
C PHE A 43 -2.34 10.65 -4.73
N VAL A 44 -3.42 11.43 -4.68
CA VAL A 44 -4.60 11.29 -5.52
C VAL A 44 -4.96 12.63 -6.16
N TYR A 45 -5.67 12.56 -7.29
CA TYR A 45 -6.39 13.69 -7.86
C TYR A 45 -7.86 13.57 -7.49
N VAL A 46 -8.39 14.53 -6.75
CA VAL A 46 -9.83 14.67 -6.50
C VAL A 46 -10.47 15.20 -7.79
N LYS A 47 -11.36 14.40 -8.38
CA LYS A 47 -12.08 14.74 -9.61
C LYS A 47 -13.43 15.36 -9.31
N GLU A 48 -14.08 14.91 -8.24
CA GLU A 48 -15.38 15.40 -7.79
C GLU A 48 -15.42 15.39 -6.25
N GLY A 49 -16.19 16.31 -5.66
CA GLY A 49 -16.47 16.32 -4.22
C GLY A 49 -15.38 16.92 -3.34
N ALA A 50 -14.59 17.88 -3.84
CA ALA A 50 -13.53 18.53 -3.06
C ALA A 50 -14.09 19.25 -1.83
N GLU A 51 -15.27 19.86 -1.96
CA GLU A 51 -16.02 20.51 -0.88
C GLU A 51 -16.53 19.52 0.19
N CYS A 52 -16.48 18.22 -0.09
CA CYS A 52 -16.82 17.16 0.85
C CYS A 52 -15.62 16.67 1.68
N LEU A 53 -14.42 17.17 1.40
CA LEU A 53 -13.16 16.77 2.03
C LEU A 53 -12.66 17.85 2.98
N SER A 54 -11.75 17.48 3.88
CA SER A 54 -11.03 18.45 4.71
C SER A 54 -10.17 19.37 3.84
N ASP A 55 -9.94 20.60 4.28
CA ASP A 55 -8.97 21.48 3.62
C ASP A 55 -7.55 20.88 3.62
N PRO A 56 -6.68 21.26 2.66
CA PRO A 56 -5.29 20.83 2.66
C PRO A 56 -4.56 21.28 3.93
N GLY A 57 -4.03 20.33 4.68
CA GLY A 57 -3.24 20.59 5.88
C GLY A 57 -1.80 21.02 5.57
N GLU A 58 -1.04 21.42 6.61
CA GLU A 58 0.36 21.85 6.46
C GLU A 58 1.27 20.75 5.91
N GLU A 59 1.04 19.48 6.28
CA GLU A 59 1.77 18.35 5.71
C GLU A 59 1.52 18.25 4.19
N GLU A 60 0.27 18.44 3.74
CA GLU A 60 -0.03 18.43 2.31
C GLU A 60 0.64 19.59 1.58
N LYS A 61 0.59 20.81 2.12
CA LYS A 61 1.25 21.99 1.53
C LYS A 61 2.78 21.89 1.50
N THR A 62 3.35 21.11 2.41
CA THR A 62 4.79 20.83 2.44
C THR A 62 5.21 19.87 1.33
N PHE A 63 4.42 18.84 1.04
CA PHE A 63 4.78 17.81 0.06
C PHE A 63 4.14 18.02 -1.32
N ILE A 64 3.12 18.86 -1.44
CA ILE A 64 2.39 19.11 -2.69
C ILE A 64 2.49 20.60 -2.99
N SER A 65 2.95 20.94 -4.20
CA SER A 65 3.00 22.32 -4.67
C SER A 65 1.60 22.92 -4.80
N ALA A 66 1.50 24.24 -4.66
CA ALA A 66 0.22 24.96 -4.85
C ALA A 66 -0.43 24.64 -6.21
N ARG A 67 0.38 24.50 -7.26
CA ARG A 67 -0.09 24.06 -8.58
C ARG A 67 -0.81 22.71 -8.52
N LEU A 68 -0.21 21.71 -7.88
CA LEU A 68 -0.83 20.39 -7.75
C LEU A 68 -2.07 20.42 -6.85
N LEU A 69 -2.07 21.21 -5.77
CA LEU A 69 -3.27 21.39 -4.94
C LEU A 69 -4.43 21.94 -5.77
N ASN A 70 -4.17 22.94 -6.62
CA ASN A 70 -5.17 23.54 -7.52
C ASN A 70 -5.65 22.56 -8.60
N GLU A 71 -4.82 21.59 -9.00
CA GLU A 71 -5.19 20.48 -9.90
C GLU A 71 -5.97 19.36 -9.18
N GLY A 72 -6.42 19.58 -7.93
CA GLY A 72 -7.13 18.60 -7.10
C GLY A 72 -6.22 17.60 -6.41
N GLY A 73 -4.91 17.82 -6.40
CA GLY A 73 -3.93 16.96 -5.78
C GLY A 73 -4.06 16.93 -4.25
N ARG A 74 -4.17 15.74 -3.67
CA ARG A 74 -4.28 15.52 -2.23
C ARG A 74 -3.43 14.34 -1.77
N LEU A 75 -3.05 14.33 -0.49
CA LEU A 75 -2.51 13.12 0.16
C LEU A 75 -3.66 12.36 0.80
N ALA A 76 -4.02 11.19 0.25
CA ALA A 76 -5.14 10.40 0.75
C ALA A 76 -5.00 10.03 2.23
N CYS A 77 -3.77 9.90 2.74
CA CYS A 77 -3.53 9.60 4.16
C CYS A 77 -3.83 10.78 5.10
N ARG A 78 -3.96 12.01 4.60
CA ARG A 78 -4.23 13.26 5.36
C ARG A 78 -5.61 13.85 5.04
N THR A 79 -6.32 13.27 4.09
CA THR A 79 -7.61 13.80 3.61
C THR A 79 -8.75 13.07 4.30
N ILE A 80 -9.56 13.81 5.05
CA ILE A 80 -10.72 13.31 5.79
C ILE A 80 -11.99 13.62 5.00
N ILE A 81 -12.93 12.67 4.94
CA ILE A 81 -14.28 12.90 4.41
C ILE A 81 -15.08 13.65 5.47
N LYS A 82 -15.49 14.90 5.18
CA LYS A 82 -16.10 15.81 6.15
C LYS A 82 -17.62 15.87 6.09
N LYS A 83 -18.20 15.53 4.94
CA LYS A 83 -19.65 15.49 4.74
C LYS A 83 -20.01 14.51 3.63
N GLU A 84 -21.28 14.17 3.57
CA GLU A 84 -21.81 13.34 2.50
C GLU A 84 -21.83 14.09 1.17
N GLY A 85 -21.63 13.35 0.09
CA GLY A 85 -21.63 13.88 -1.27
C GLY A 85 -20.99 12.91 -2.24
N ARG A 86 -21.04 13.27 -3.53
CA ARG A 86 -20.42 12.50 -4.59
C ARG A 86 -18.93 12.81 -4.64
N ILE A 87 -18.10 11.84 -4.25
CA ILE A 87 -16.64 11.98 -4.24
C ILE A 87 -16.05 10.99 -5.23
N SER A 88 -15.20 11.49 -6.13
CA SER A 88 -14.44 10.67 -7.08
C SER A 88 -12.98 11.07 -7.03
N VAL A 89 -12.10 10.08 -6.83
CA VAL A 89 -10.65 10.29 -6.77
C VAL A 89 -9.91 9.31 -7.67
N LEU A 90 -8.81 9.78 -8.22
CA LEU A 90 -7.94 9.01 -9.10
C LEU A 90 -6.54 8.93 -8.52
N SER A 91 -6.02 7.73 -8.30
CA SER A 91 -4.65 7.55 -7.84
C SER A 91 -3.65 8.02 -8.90
N ARG A 92 -2.45 8.43 -8.46
CA ARG A 92 -1.38 8.82 -9.39
C ARG A 92 -1.04 7.69 -10.37
N ALA A 93 -1.03 6.44 -9.90
CA ALA A 93 -0.76 5.27 -10.71
C ALA A 93 -1.84 5.04 -11.78
N GLU A 94 -3.11 5.14 -11.40
CA GLU A 94 -4.23 4.99 -12.34
C GLU A 94 -4.27 6.12 -13.38
N ASN A 95 -4.01 7.37 -12.95
CA ASN A 95 -3.91 8.50 -13.88
C ASN A 95 -2.80 8.28 -14.92
N LEU A 96 -1.62 7.81 -14.49
CA LEU A 96 -0.52 7.48 -15.39
C LEU A 96 -0.89 6.31 -16.32
N ARG A 97 -1.53 5.25 -15.80
CA ARG A 97 -2.00 4.11 -16.59
C ARG A 97 -2.91 4.58 -17.73
N ARG A 98 -3.89 5.44 -17.46
CA ARG A 98 -4.80 6.00 -18.47
C ARG A 98 -4.07 6.80 -19.54
N ILE A 99 -3.10 7.62 -19.14
CA ILE A 99 -2.27 8.40 -20.08
C ILE A 99 -1.48 7.46 -21.00
N VAL A 100 -0.83 6.45 -20.44
CA VAL A 100 0.03 5.52 -21.20
C VAL A 100 -0.79 4.62 -22.12
N VAL A 101 -1.84 3.98 -21.60
CA VAL A 101 -2.72 3.09 -22.39
C VAL A 101 -3.49 3.86 -23.45
N GLY A 102 -3.90 5.09 -23.14
CA GLY A 102 -4.56 5.98 -24.11
C GLY A 102 -3.62 6.62 -25.13
N LEU A 103 -2.32 6.27 -25.12
CA LEU A 103 -1.28 6.86 -25.98
C LEU A 103 -1.29 8.40 -25.98
N ASN A 104 -1.67 9.00 -24.84
CA ASN A 104 -1.82 10.44 -24.71
C ASN A 104 -0.46 11.09 -24.44
N VAL A 105 0.34 11.24 -25.50
CA VAL A 105 1.69 11.83 -25.43
C VAL A 105 1.67 13.23 -24.80
N PRO A 106 0.79 14.18 -25.18
CA PRO A 106 0.72 15.48 -24.52
C PRO A 106 0.41 15.39 -23.01
N GLY A 107 -0.49 14.47 -22.64
CA GLY A 107 -0.82 14.18 -21.25
C GLY A 107 0.37 13.62 -20.46
N PHE A 108 1.17 12.76 -21.08
CA PHE A 108 2.39 12.22 -20.48
C PHE A 108 3.44 13.30 -20.24
N ILE A 109 3.68 14.18 -21.21
CA ILE A 109 4.61 15.30 -21.04
C ILE A 109 4.15 16.24 -19.93
N THR A 110 2.84 16.52 -19.87
CA THR A 110 2.25 17.35 -18.81
C THR A 110 2.45 16.70 -17.46
N TYR A 111 2.13 15.41 -17.34
CA TYR A 111 2.34 14.63 -16.12
C TYR A 111 3.80 14.67 -15.66
N ALA A 112 4.74 14.39 -16.57
CA ALA A 112 6.17 14.36 -16.27
C ALA A 112 6.68 15.73 -15.79
N ARG A 113 6.26 16.82 -16.43
CA ARG A 113 6.59 18.19 -16.00
C ARG A 113 6.05 18.50 -14.62
N THR A 114 4.79 18.14 -14.35
CA THR A 114 4.16 18.39 -13.05
C THR A 114 4.87 17.62 -11.92
N ILE A 115 5.25 16.36 -12.16
CA ILE A 115 6.04 15.57 -11.19
C ILE A 115 7.41 16.21 -10.99
N GLY A 116 8.13 16.54 -12.06
CA GLY A 116 9.43 17.17 -11.99
C GLY A 116 9.39 18.50 -11.21
N TYR A 117 8.40 19.34 -11.51
CA TYR A 117 8.16 20.59 -10.79
C TYR A 117 7.92 20.34 -9.29
N ASN A 118 7.07 19.39 -8.93
CA ASN A 118 6.78 19.12 -7.52
C ASN A 118 8.01 18.61 -6.77
N VAL A 119 8.82 17.74 -7.39
CA VAL A 119 10.05 17.23 -6.79
C VAL A 119 11.04 18.37 -6.54
N VAL A 120 11.33 19.18 -7.56
CA VAL A 120 12.31 20.28 -7.43
C VAL A 120 11.91 21.27 -6.34
N ASN A 121 10.63 21.63 -6.26
CA ASN A 121 10.18 22.69 -5.35
C ASN A 121 9.84 22.20 -3.94
N GLN A 122 9.34 20.97 -3.77
CA GLN A 122 8.84 20.49 -2.48
C GLN A 122 9.73 19.44 -1.80
N LEU A 123 10.66 18.80 -2.51
CA LEU A 123 11.53 17.79 -1.88
C LEU A 123 12.44 18.38 -0.80
N PRO A 124 13.08 19.56 -0.97
CA PRO A 124 13.92 20.15 0.08
C PRO A 124 13.13 20.48 1.34
N GLY A 125 11.98 21.17 1.20
CA GLY A 125 11.11 21.52 2.32
C GLY A 125 10.51 20.29 3.01
N GLY A 126 10.12 19.27 2.23
CA GLY A 126 9.65 17.98 2.74
C GLY A 126 10.69 17.26 3.58
N ALA A 127 11.94 17.16 3.10
CA ALA A 127 13.02 16.50 3.84
C ALA A 127 13.30 17.20 5.19
N VAL A 128 13.38 18.52 5.19
CA VAL A 128 13.56 19.32 6.42
C VAL A 128 12.38 19.13 7.37
N ASN A 129 11.14 19.14 6.87
CA ASN A 129 9.94 18.91 7.69
C ASN A 129 9.91 17.53 8.35
N VAL A 130 10.31 16.47 7.64
CA VAL A 130 10.42 15.14 8.24
C VAL A 130 11.49 15.14 9.32
N PHE A 131 12.66 15.74 9.04
CA PHE A 131 13.75 15.81 10.00
C PHE A 131 13.35 16.55 11.29
N THR A 132 12.69 17.71 11.18
CA THR A 132 12.21 18.45 12.35
C THR A 132 11.17 17.66 13.13
N ARG A 133 10.23 16.99 12.46
CA ARG A 133 9.22 16.15 13.14
C ARG A 133 9.82 14.93 13.85
N VAL A 134 10.90 14.35 13.32
CA VAL A 134 11.64 13.29 14.02
C VAL A 134 12.39 13.85 15.22
N ARG A 135 13.11 14.97 15.05
CA ARG A 135 13.83 15.65 16.13
C ARG A 135 12.90 16.08 17.28
N ASP A 136 11.72 16.59 16.95
CA ASP A 136 10.71 17.06 17.90
C ASP A 136 9.89 15.91 18.52
N GLY A 137 10.20 14.65 18.22
CA GLY A 137 9.49 13.47 18.73
C GLY A 137 8.06 13.29 18.20
N ARG A 138 7.63 14.11 17.22
CA ARG A 138 6.30 14.01 16.58
C ARG A 138 6.18 12.79 15.67
N ILE A 139 7.31 12.26 15.19
CA ILE A 139 7.39 10.98 14.49
C ILE A 139 8.21 10.02 15.35
N ASN A 140 7.58 8.94 15.78
CA ASN A 140 8.27 7.83 16.43
C ASN A 140 8.75 6.84 15.35
N PRO A 141 10.07 6.55 15.25
CA PRO A 141 10.62 5.66 14.24
C PRO A 141 10.11 4.22 14.35
N ALA A 142 9.99 3.66 15.55
CA ALA A 142 9.49 2.30 15.76
C ALA A 142 8.02 2.15 15.32
N LYS A 143 7.17 3.13 15.69
CA LYS A 143 5.77 3.17 15.23
C LYS A 143 5.66 3.34 13.72
N THR A 144 6.58 4.08 13.11
CA THR A 144 6.65 4.27 11.65
C THR A 144 7.00 2.96 10.95
N LEU A 145 7.98 2.22 11.46
CA LEU A 145 8.33 0.89 10.95
C LEU A 145 7.17 -0.09 11.06
N GLY A 146 6.45 -0.10 12.20
CA GLY A 146 5.24 -0.91 12.36
C GLY A 146 4.19 -0.62 11.27
N LYS A 147 3.89 0.66 11.03
CA LYS A 147 2.95 1.06 9.96
C LYS A 147 3.42 0.71 8.55
N ILE A 148 4.73 0.72 8.29
CA ILE A 148 5.29 0.26 7.02
C ILE A 148 5.04 -1.25 6.89
N GLY A 149 5.25 -2.01 7.97
CA GLY A 149 4.92 -3.44 8.05
C GLY A 149 3.45 -3.74 7.79
N ASP A 150 2.53 -3.05 8.49
CA ASP A 150 1.09 -3.16 8.25
C ASP A 150 0.74 -2.85 6.79
N GLY A 151 1.44 -1.87 6.21
CA GLY A 151 1.29 -1.49 4.83
C GLY A 151 1.65 -2.63 3.85
N LEU A 152 2.74 -3.34 4.10
CA LEU A 152 3.12 -4.53 3.31
C LEU A 152 2.02 -5.60 3.38
N GLY A 153 1.41 -5.82 4.54
CA GLY A 153 0.28 -6.75 4.69
C GLY A 153 -0.90 -6.40 3.78
N HIS A 154 -1.32 -5.14 3.77
CA HIS A 154 -2.37 -4.68 2.86
C HIS A 154 -1.98 -4.77 1.38
N ALA A 155 -0.71 -4.55 1.05
CA ALA A 155 -0.22 -4.65 -0.32
C ALA A 155 -0.28 -6.10 -0.82
N SER A 156 0.13 -7.06 0.00
CA SER A 156 0.03 -8.49 -0.31
C SER A 156 -1.42 -8.91 -0.56
N LEU A 157 -2.37 -8.44 0.25
CA LEU A 157 -3.80 -8.70 0.04
C LEU A 157 -4.32 -8.09 -1.26
N LEU A 158 -3.88 -6.88 -1.60
CA LEU A 158 -4.26 -6.23 -2.86
C LEU A 158 -3.73 -7.01 -4.07
N VAL A 159 -2.46 -7.43 -4.03
CA VAL A 159 -1.85 -8.25 -5.09
C VAL A 159 -2.61 -9.55 -5.27
N MET A 160 -2.93 -10.24 -4.17
CA MET A 160 -3.73 -11.47 -4.22
C MET A 160 -5.11 -11.24 -4.82
N HIS A 161 -5.83 -10.20 -4.36
CA HIS A 161 -7.15 -9.86 -4.88
C HIS A 161 -7.10 -9.54 -6.38
N THR A 162 -6.15 -8.71 -6.79
CA THR A 162 -5.95 -8.34 -8.19
C THR A 162 -5.63 -9.57 -9.03
N PHE A 163 -4.78 -10.47 -8.53
CA PHE A 163 -4.43 -11.73 -9.19
C PHE A 163 -5.66 -12.63 -9.36
N LEU A 164 -6.47 -12.82 -8.32
CA LEU A 164 -7.68 -13.66 -8.35
C LEU A 164 -8.78 -13.07 -9.24
N GLU A 165 -8.89 -11.73 -9.31
CA GLU A 165 -9.78 -11.05 -10.26
C GLU A 165 -9.29 -11.17 -11.71
N THR A 166 -7.98 -11.05 -11.93
CA THR A 166 -7.37 -11.13 -13.27
C THR A 166 -7.39 -12.57 -13.80
N PHE A 167 -7.20 -13.55 -12.92
CA PHE A 167 -7.12 -14.97 -13.24
C PHE A 167 -8.20 -15.75 -12.48
N PRO A 168 -9.49 -15.61 -12.85
CA PRO A 168 -10.60 -16.21 -12.11
C PRO A 168 -10.54 -17.74 -12.10
N PHE A 169 -9.85 -18.38 -13.05
CA PHE A 169 -9.63 -19.82 -13.08
C PHE A 169 -8.73 -20.33 -11.93
N MET A 170 -7.96 -19.45 -11.27
CA MET A 170 -7.13 -19.79 -10.11
C MET A 170 -7.92 -19.77 -8.79
N GLN A 171 -9.22 -19.47 -8.81
CA GLN A 171 -10.12 -19.52 -7.64
C GLN A 171 -10.46 -20.96 -7.19
N GLY A 172 -9.80 -21.98 -7.77
CA GLY A 172 -9.94 -23.39 -7.39
C GLY A 172 -9.49 -23.69 -5.95
N PRO A 173 -9.81 -24.89 -5.42
CA PRO A 173 -9.54 -25.24 -4.04
C PRO A 173 -8.04 -25.07 -3.71
N ALA A 174 -7.77 -24.45 -2.56
CA ALA A 174 -6.42 -24.10 -2.07
C ALA A 174 -5.43 -25.28 -2.08
N THR A 175 -5.92 -26.52 -2.14
CA THR A 175 -5.13 -27.75 -2.25
C THR A 175 -4.27 -27.79 -3.50
N MET A 176 -4.76 -27.30 -4.65
CA MET A 176 -3.97 -27.28 -5.90
C MET A 176 -2.84 -26.25 -5.86
N ALA A 177 -3.06 -25.13 -5.17
CA ALA A 177 -2.03 -24.10 -4.99
C ALA A 177 -1.01 -24.49 -3.92
N SER A 178 -1.43 -25.11 -2.81
CA SER A 178 -0.52 -25.53 -1.74
C SER A 178 0.41 -26.66 -2.17
N GLU A 179 -0.07 -27.62 -2.96
CA GLU A 179 0.78 -28.71 -3.47
C GLU A 179 1.81 -28.19 -4.46
N GLY A 180 1.41 -27.27 -5.35
CA GLY A 180 2.33 -26.61 -6.29
C GLY A 180 3.38 -25.74 -5.59
N PHE A 181 2.97 -24.93 -4.60
CA PHE A 181 3.88 -24.04 -3.88
C PHE A 181 4.82 -24.81 -2.95
N ASN A 182 4.32 -25.83 -2.24
CA ASN A 182 5.16 -26.71 -1.42
C ASN A 182 6.16 -27.46 -2.30
N GLY A 183 5.75 -27.95 -3.47
CA GLY A 183 6.65 -28.61 -4.42
C GLY A 183 7.74 -27.68 -4.97
N ILE A 184 7.42 -26.42 -5.25
CA ILE A 184 8.39 -25.42 -5.70
C ILE A 184 9.34 -25.04 -4.56
N ALA A 185 8.83 -24.83 -3.34
CA ALA A 185 9.65 -24.53 -2.16
C ALA A 185 10.60 -25.69 -1.82
N ASP A 186 10.13 -26.94 -1.92
CA ASP A 186 10.96 -28.13 -1.71
C ASP A 186 12.04 -28.26 -2.79
N THR A 187 11.70 -27.95 -4.04
CA THR A 187 12.64 -27.99 -5.17
C THR A 187 13.69 -26.90 -5.04
N ALA A 188 13.29 -25.68 -4.67
CA ALA A 188 14.20 -24.58 -4.40
C ALA A 188 15.10 -24.88 -3.19
N SER A 189 14.54 -25.45 -2.12
CA SER A 189 15.30 -25.89 -0.94
C SER A 189 16.32 -26.96 -1.30
N LYS A 190 15.94 -28.01 -2.05
CA LYS A 190 16.86 -29.05 -2.53
C LYS A 190 17.95 -28.50 -3.46
N ALA A 191 17.59 -27.59 -4.37
CA ALA A 191 18.54 -26.93 -5.27
C ALA A 191 19.55 -26.07 -4.48
N ILE A 192 19.07 -25.32 -3.48
CA ILE A 192 19.91 -24.54 -2.57
C ILE A 192 20.84 -25.44 -1.75
N CYS A 193 20.34 -26.55 -1.21
CA CYS A 193 21.14 -27.51 -0.44
C CYS A 193 22.15 -28.29 -1.31
N SER A 194 21.94 -28.36 -2.63
CA SER A 194 22.87 -28.99 -3.57
C SER A 194 24.07 -28.10 -3.94
N LEU A 195 24.00 -26.79 -3.63
CA LEU A 195 25.10 -25.86 -3.86
C LEU A 195 26.07 -25.89 -2.65
N PRO A 196 27.37 -26.20 -2.87
CA PRO A 196 28.32 -26.46 -1.78
C PRO A 196 28.58 -25.25 -0.87
N VAL A 197 28.30 -24.03 -1.34
CA VAL A 197 28.51 -22.78 -0.58
C VAL A 197 27.30 -22.41 0.28
N LEU A 198 26.08 -22.83 -0.11
CA LEU A 198 24.84 -22.43 0.57
C LEU A 198 24.29 -23.52 1.52
N SER A 199 24.72 -24.77 1.38
CA SER A 199 24.23 -25.88 2.19
C SER A 199 24.51 -25.72 3.68
N THR A 200 25.66 -25.14 4.06
CA THR A 200 26.07 -24.94 5.46
C THR A 200 25.40 -23.75 6.15
N ILE A 201 24.88 -22.78 5.39
CA ILE A 201 24.26 -21.56 5.94
C ILE A 201 22.74 -21.71 6.05
N VAL A 202 22.11 -22.36 5.07
CA VAL A 202 20.64 -22.42 4.93
C VAL A 202 20.07 -23.76 5.39
N CYS A 203 20.77 -24.87 5.14
CA CYS A 203 20.24 -26.20 5.40
C CYS A 203 20.73 -26.71 6.77
N ARG A 204 19.88 -26.61 7.80
CA ARG A 204 20.13 -27.36 9.05
C ARG A 204 20.18 -28.85 8.71
N LYS A 205 21.29 -29.52 9.03
CA LYS A 205 21.31 -30.98 9.11
C LYS A 205 20.30 -31.41 10.17
N ASN A 206 19.28 -32.16 9.77
CA ASN A 206 18.43 -32.90 10.70
C ASN A 206 19.29 -33.99 11.35
N GLU A 207 19.78 -33.72 12.55
CA GLU A 207 20.13 -34.74 13.52
C GLU A 207 19.20 -34.54 14.73
N ALA A 208 18.55 -35.64 15.15
CA ALA A 208 17.50 -35.78 16.17
C ALA A 208 16.07 -35.48 15.67
N ASP A 209 15.12 -36.42 15.57
CA ASP A 209 14.98 -37.76 16.17
C ASP A 209 15.48 -37.85 17.62
N LYS A 210 14.94 -36.96 18.45
CA LYS A 210 14.63 -37.14 19.89
C LYS A 210 14.17 -35.79 20.46
N LEU A 211 12.87 -35.54 20.40
CA LEU A 211 12.17 -34.69 21.37
C LEU A 211 11.11 -35.59 22.03
N PRO A 212 11.01 -35.61 23.38
CA PRO A 212 10.17 -36.58 24.06
C PRO A 212 8.69 -36.36 23.71
N LEU A 213 7.96 -37.46 23.60
CA LEU A 213 6.50 -37.49 23.51
C LEU A 213 5.91 -36.65 24.65
N VAL A 214 5.26 -35.54 24.30
CA VAL A 214 4.34 -34.87 25.22
C VAL A 214 3.12 -35.77 25.34
N GLU A 215 2.97 -36.42 26.49
CA GLU A 215 1.77 -37.20 26.80
C GLU A 215 0.54 -36.30 26.74
N THR A 216 -0.41 -36.68 25.89
CA THR A 216 -1.72 -36.07 25.80
C THR A 216 -2.47 -36.29 27.12
N ILE A 217 -2.63 -35.23 27.91
CA ILE A 217 -3.50 -35.23 29.10
C ILE A 217 -4.93 -35.50 28.63
N LYS A 218 -5.46 -36.68 28.97
CA LYS A 218 -6.88 -37.00 28.82
C LYS A 218 -7.66 -36.24 29.88
N ILE A 219 -8.38 -35.20 29.48
CA ILE A 219 -9.39 -34.55 30.32
C ILE A 219 -10.63 -35.45 30.29
N THR A 220 -10.85 -36.21 31.37
CA THR A 220 -12.10 -36.92 31.60
C THR A 220 -13.04 -35.98 32.35
N THR A 221 -14.08 -35.50 31.67
CA THR A 221 -15.25 -34.88 32.30
C THR A 221 -15.99 -35.92 33.13
N LYS A 222 -16.25 -35.59 34.40
CA LYS A 222 -17.18 -36.30 35.28
C LYS A 222 -18.28 -35.34 35.69
#